data_AF-A0A7R9ZWI0-F1
#
_entry.id   AF-A0A7R9ZWI0-F1
#
_cell.length_a   1.000
_cell.length_b   1.000
_cell.length_c   1.000
_cell.angle_alpha   90.00
_cell.angle_beta   90.00
_cell.angle_gamma   90.00
#
_symmetry.space_group_name_H-M   'P 1'
#
loop_
_entity.id
_entity.type
_entity.pdbx_description
1 polymer ?
#
loop_
_entity_poly.entity_id
_entity_poly.type
_entity_poly.pdbx_seq_one_letter_code
_entity_poly.pdbx_strand_id
1 'polypeptide(L)'
;HCRGPQGRPYSLVEVRILTGRRHQIRAHMAALGHPLVHDSAYGGKRRWWCPRIFLHCSRLCFPGIAREKGEIGRGADVRCGLPKDLTAAIRSLTPAGTDDGPSRKIAR
;
A
#
# COMPACT_ATOMS: atom_id res chain seq x y z
N HIS A 1 11.84 -6.29 -2.74
CA HIS A 1 11.44 -7.47 -1.96
C HIS A 1 12.06 -7.42 -0.57
N CYS A 2 11.38 -7.92 0.46
CA CYS A 2 11.84 -7.90 1.85
C CYS A 2 11.65 -9.27 2.49
N ARG A 3 12.47 -9.62 3.49
CA ARG A 3 12.27 -10.81 4.33
C ARG A 3 11.87 -10.38 5.72
N GLY A 4 10.85 -11.02 6.29
CA GLY A 4 10.43 -10.77 7.67
C GLY A 4 11.25 -11.56 8.69
N PRO A 5 11.02 -11.33 9.99
CA PRO A 5 11.75 -11.97 11.09
C PRO A 5 11.74 -13.51 11.08
N GLN A 6 10.81 -14.12 10.35
CA GLN A 6 10.66 -15.57 10.22
C GLN A 6 11.20 -16.10 8.87
N GLY A 7 12.04 -15.32 8.17
CA GLY A 7 12.59 -15.66 6.85
C GLY A 7 11.60 -15.62 5.67
N ARG A 8 10.32 -15.34 5.94
CA ARG A 8 9.26 -15.29 4.92
C ARG A 8 9.41 -14.08 4.00
N PRO A 9 9.21 -14.24 2.67
CA PRO A 9 9.27 -13.14 1.73
C PRO A 9 8.02 -12.26 1.79
N TYR A 10 8.22 -10.95 1.60
CA TYR A 10 7.19 -9.92 1.49
C TYR A 10 7.56 -8.94 0.37
N SER A 11 6.55 -8.26 -0.15
CA SER A 11 6.71 -7.21 -1.15
C SER A 11 6.02 -5.94 -0.67
N LEU A 12 6.75 -4.83 -0.68
CA LEU A 12 6.15 -3.49 -0.55
C LEU A 12 5.71 -3.05 -1.95
N VAL A 13 4.45 -2.72 -2.12
CA VAL A 13 3.86 -2.34 -3.41
C VAL A 13 3.16 -1.00 -3.31
N GLU A 14 3.19 -0.25 -4.40
CA GLU A 14 2.39 0.94 -4.59
C GLU A 14 1.22 0.59 -5.51
N VAL A 15 0.00 0.85 -5.04
CA VAL A 15 -1.23 0.50 -5.75
C VAL A 15 -1.94 1.78 -6.14
N ARG A 16 -2.32 1.89 -7.41
CA ARG A 16 -3.19 2.96 -7.90
C ARG A 16 -4.53 2.36 -8.25
N ILE A 17 -5.61 2.87 -7.67
CA ILE A 17 -6.96 2.42 -7.97
C ILE A 17 -7.60 3.29 -9.05
N LEU A 18 -8.33 2.67 -9.97
CA LEU A 18 -9.18 3.36 -10.95
C LEU A 18 -10.59 3.60 -10.40
N THR A 19 -11.05 2.74 -9.48
CA THR A 19 -12.38 2.80 -8.86
C THR A 19 -12.26 2.69 -7.35
N GLY A 20 -13.28 3.15 -6.61
CA GLY A 20 -13.30 3.15 -5.13
C GLY A 20 -14.19 2.08 -4.49
N ARG A 21 -14.21 0.83 -5.00
CA ARG A 21 -15.08 -0.21 -4.42
C ARG A 21 -14.64 -0.58 -3.00
N ARG A 22 -15.59 -0.98 -2.16
CA ARG A 22 -15.31 -1.40 -0.77
C ARG A 22 -14.29 -2.54 -0.77
N HIS A 23 -13.21 -2.37 -0.01
CA HIS A 23 -12.12 -3.34 0.14
C HIS A 23 -11.40 -3.74 -1.17
N GLN A 24 -11.50 -2.94 -2.24
CA GLN A 24 -10.99 -3.30 -3.58
C GLN A 24 -9.54 -3.81 -3.57
N ILE A 25 -8.61 -3.07 -2.96
CA ILE A 25 -7.20 -3.45 -2.87
C ILE A 25 -7.04 -4.79 -2.14
N ARG A 26 -7.75 -4.97 -1.02
CA ARG A 26 -7.65 -6.17 -0.18
C ARG A 26 -8.11 -7.42 -0.94
N ALA A 27 -9.26 -7.33 -1.60
CA ALA A 27 -9.83 -8.41 -2.38
C ALA A 27 -8.96 -8.76 -3.60
N HIS A 28 -8.48 -7.76 -4.34
CA HIS A 28 -7.63 -7.98 -5.51
C HIS A 28 -6.30 -8.64 -5.14
N MET A 29 -5.64 -8.15 -4.10
CA MET A 29 -4.35 -8.69 -3.65
C MET A 29 -4.50 -10.14 -3.18
N ALA A 30 -5.59 -10.49 -2.50
CA ALA A 30 -5.87 -11.86 -2.11
C ALA A 30 -6.21 -12.77 -3.30
N ALA A 31 -7.00 -12.30 -4.27
CA ALA A 31 -7.30 -13.04 -5.49
C ALA A 31 -6.04 -13.34 -6.33
N LEU A 32 -5.04 -12.45 -6.29
CA LEU A 32 -3.73 -12.64 -6.91
C LEU A 32 -2.78 -13.56 -6.10
N GLY A 33 -3.22 -14.12 -4.97
CA GLY A 33 -2.39 -14.96 -4.10
C GLY A 33 -1.40 -14.20 -3.22
N HIS A 34 -1.53 -12.87 -3.13
CA HIS A 34 -0.66 -11.99 -2.36
C HIS A 34 -1.44 -11.15 -1.34
N PRO A 35 -2.16 -11.77 -0.39
CA PRO A 35 -3.00 -11.03 0.56
C PRO A 35 -2.17 -10.08 1.43
N LEU A 36 -2.81 -8.99 1.87
CA LEU A 36 -2.16 -8.00 2.72
C LEU A 36 -1.77 -8.57 4.08
N VAL A 37 -0.66 -8.06 4.64
CA VAL A 37 -0.23 -8.45 5.98
C VAL A 37 -1.29 -8.02 7.00
N HIS A 38 -1.59 -8.91 7.96
CA HIS A 38 -2.59 -8.70 9.01
C HIS A 38 -4.06 -8.56 8.52
N ASP A 39 -4.36 -9.02 7.30
CA ASP A 39 -5.72 -8.99 6.76
C ASP A 39 -6.42 -10.36 6.85
N SER A 40 -6.92 -10.70 8.04
CA SER A 40 -7.54 -12.02 8.29
C SER A 40 -8.76 -12.32 7.41
N ALA A 41 -9.53 -11.31 7.03
CA ALA A 41 -10.73 -11.48 6.20
C ALA A 41 -10.41 -11.93 4.77
N TYR A 42 -9.20 -11.67 4.29
CA TYR A 42 -8.75 -12.00 2.93
C TYR A 42 -7.53 -12.94 2.93
N GLY A 43 -7.35 -13.76 3.97
CA GLY A 43 -6.28 -14.77 4.04
C GLY A 43 -4.90 -14.23 4.45
N GLY A 44 -4.81 -12.96 4.81
CA GLY A 44 -3.63 -12.31 5.36
C GLY A 44 -3.30 -12.79 6.76
N LYS A 45 -2.06 -13.25 6.98
CA LYS A 45 -1.62 -13.72 8.30
C LYS A 45 -1.33 -12.55 9.24
N ARG A 46 -1.83 -12.63 10.47
CA ARG A 46 -1.44 -11.73 11.55
C ARG A 46 0.05 -11.89 11.85
N ARG A 47 0.74 -10.78 12.11
CA ARG A 47 2.17 -10.74 12.40
C ARG A 47 2.39 -9.85 13.62
N TRP A 48 3.15 -10.34 14.60
CA TRP A 48 3.41 -9.61 15.84
C TRP A 48 4.16 -8.28 15.60
N TRP A 49 4.98 -8.20 14.54
CA TRP A 49 5.74 -7.00 14.16
C TRP A 49 4.92 -5.99 13.34
N CYS A 50 3.69 -6.32 12.94
CA CYS A 50 2.81 -5.43 12.19
C CYS A 50 1.51 -5.26 12.97
N PRO A 51 1.19 -4.08 13.52
CA PRO A 51 0.08 -3.94 14.48
C PRO A 51 -1.31 -3.96 13.84
N ARG A 52 -1.42 -3.73 12.52
CA ARG A 52 -2.69 -3.64 11.78
C ARG A 52 -2.51 -4.06 10.33
N ILE A 53 -3.59 -4.02 9.54
CA ILE A 53 -3.53 -4.23 8.09
C ILE A 53 -2.49 -3.28 7.49
N PHE A 54 -1.53 -3.83 6.76
CA PHE A 54 -0.49 -3.06 6.08
C PHE A 54 -1.06 -2.42 4.81
N LEU A 55 -1.83 -1.35 4.99
CA LEU A 55 -2.42 -0.52 3.94
C LEU A 55 -2.40 0.94 4.40
N HIS A 56 -1.92 1.82 3.52
CA HIS A 56 -1.80 3.26 3.77
C HIS A 56 -2.07 4.04 2.50
N CYS A 57 -2.89 5.09 2.59
CA CYS A 57 -3.10 6.03 1.50
C CYS A 57 -1.97 7.07 1.52
N SER A 58 -0.94 6.86 0.70
CA SER A 58 0.24 7.74 0.65
C SER A 58 0.03 8.99 -0.21
N ARG A 59 -0.93 8.97 -1.14
CA ARG A 59 -1.24 10.07 -2.04
C ARG A 59 -2.71 10.08 -2.42
N LEU A 60 -3.32 11.26 -2.39
CA LEU A 60 -4.67 11.50 -2.88
C LEU A 60 -4.62 12.69 -3.83
N CYS A 61 -5.05 12.48 -5.08
CA CYS A 61 -4.99 13.49 -6.13
C CYS A 61 -6.35 13.64 -6.83
N PHE A 62 -6.83 14.87 -6.91
CA PHE A 62 -8.04 15.29 -7.60
C PHE A 62 -7.65 16.27 -8.72
N PRO A 63 -7.56 15.82 -9.99
CA PRO A 63 -7.33 16.73 -11.10
C PRO A 63 -8.55 17.63 -11.31
N GLY A 64 -8.32 18.95 -11.44
CA GLY A 64 -9.30 19.92 -11.95
C GLY A 64 -10.65 19.92 -11.24
N ILE A 65 -10.69 20.13 -9.92
CA ILE A 65 -11.96 20.39 -9.23
C ILE A 65 -12.45 21.76 -9.70
N ALA A 66 -13.53 21.79 -10.51
CA ALA A 66 -14.21 23.03 -10.86
C ALA A 66 -14.69 23.70 -9.56
N ARG A 67 -14.31 24.95 -9.34
CA ARG A 67 -14.95 25.75 -8.29
C ARG A 67 -16.33 26.18 -8.81
N GLU A 68 -17.31 26.33 -7.91
CA GLU A 68 -18.60 26.93 -8.27
C GLU A 68 -18.34 28.25 -8.99
N LYS A 69 -18.85 28.36 -10.23
CA LYS A 69 -18.60 29.40 -11.27
C LYS A 69 -17.53 29.11 -12.34
N GLY A 70 -17.50 27.90 -12.90
CA GLY A 70 -16.94 27.68 -14.26
C GLY A 70 -15.42 27.83 -14.42
N GLU A 71 -14.68 28.03 -13.32
CA GLU A 71 -13.23 28.05 -13.31
C GLU A 71 -12.70 26.64 -12.99
N ILE A 72 -11.79 26.14 -13.83
CA ILE A 72 -11.03 24.92 -13.53
C ILE A 72 -10.09 25.27 -12.38
N GLY A 73 -10.45 24.87 -11.16
CA GLY A 73 -9.59 25.05 -10.00
C GLY A 73 -8.28 24.26 -10.16
N ARG A 74 -7.19 24.77 -9.58
CA ARG A 74 -5.97 23.96 -9.39
C ARG A 74 -6.37 22.71 -8.61
N GLY A 75 -6.19 21.55 -9.24
CA GLY A 75 -6.44 20.26 -8.60
C GLY A 75 -5.67 20.12 -7.27
N ALA A 76 -6.15 19.26 -6.38
CA ALA A 76 -5.48 18.97 -5.12
C ALA A 76 -4.61 17.72 -5.27
N ASP A 77 -3.33 17.79 -4.90
CA ASP A 77 -2.44 16.62 -4.78
C ASP A 77 -1.84 16.62 -3.38
N VAL A 78 -2.34 15.73 -2.53
CA VAL A 78 -1.94 15.59 -1.13
C VAL A 78 -1.13 14.33 -0.95
N ARG A 79 0.02 14.44 -0.28
CA ARG A 79 0.88 13.30 0.06
C ARG A 79 1.03 13.18 1.57
N CYS A 80 1.05 11.94 2.04
CA CYS A 80 1.26 11.62 3.45
C CYS A 80 2.31 10.51 3.56
N GLY A 81 3.36 10.78 4.32
CA GLY A 81 4.37 9.77 4.65
C GLY A 81 3.77 8.56 5.36
N LEU A 82 4.52 7.46 5.37
CA LEU A 82 4.09 6.26 6.08
C LEU A 82 3.99 6.55 7.59
N PRO A 83 2.87 6.19 8.26
CA PRO A 83 2.71 6.45 9.68
C PRO A 83 3.73 5.65 10.51
N LYS A 84 3.97 6.11 11.74
CA LYS A 84 5.06 5.61 12.61
C LYS A 84 4.96 4.10 12.88
N ASP A 85 3.74 3.59 13.03
CA ASP A 85 3.42 2.19 13.25
C ASP A 85 3.84 1.29 12.08
N LEU A 86 3.49 1.67 10.85
CA LEU A 86 3.88 0.93 9.64
C LEU A 86 5.36 1.14 9.31
N THR A 87 5.93 2.29 9.64
CA THR A 87 7.38 2.53 9.54
C THR A 87 8.15 1.59 10.47
N ALA A 88 7.70 1.41 11.71
CA ALA A 88 8.27 0.44 12.63
C ALA A 88 8.16 -0.99 12.09
N ALA A 89 7.03 -1.35 11.48
CA ALA A 89 6.85 -2.66 10.86
C ALA A 89 7.83 -2.91 9.69
N ILE A 90 8.08 -1.91 8.83
CA ILE A 90 9.10 -2.02 7.77
C ILE A 90 10.50 -2.19 8.36
N ARG A 91 10.83 -1.48 9.44
CA ARG A 91 12.15 -1.60 10.11
C ARG A 91 12.40 -3.00 10.68
N SER A 92 11.35 -3.77 10.96
CA SER A 92 11.46 -5.19 11.34
C SER A 92 11.72 -6.12 10.16
N LEU A 93 11.73 -5.62 8.92
CA LEU A 93 12.02 -6.39 7.72
C LEU A 93 13.44 -6.15 7.25
N THR A 94 14.10 -7.22 6.81
CA THR A 94 15.39 -7.13 6.13
C THR A 94 15.14 -6.94 4.63
N PRO A 95 15.74 -5.94 3.97
CA PRO A 95 15.72 -5.89 2.51
C PRO A 95 16.36 -7.16 1.97
N ALA A 96 15.69 -7.85 1.03
CA ALA A 96 16.38 -8.89 0.29
C ALA A 96 17.46 -8.17 -0.53
N GLY A 97 18.73 -8.53 -0.32
CA GLY A 97 19.88 -7.91 -0.96
C GLY A 97 19.65 -7.71 -2.46
N THR A 98 20.18 -6.58 -2.95
CA THR A 98 20.17 -6.12 -4.33
C THR A 98 20.69 -7.19 -5.28
N ASP A 99 19.78 -7.91 -5.94
CA ASP A 99 19.95 -8.33 -7.34
C ASP A 99 18.70 -8.03 -8.19
N ASP A 100 17.62 -7.60 -7.55
CA ASP A 100 16.53 -6.91 -8.22
C ASP A 100 16.44 -5.51 -7.60
N GLY A 101 16.70 -4.49 -8.42
CA GLY A 101 16.42 -3.09 -8.08
C GLY A 101 15.00 -2.91 -7.55
N PRO A 102 14.61 -1.73 -7.02
CA PRO A 102 13.30 -1.54 -6.43
C PRO A 102 12.23 -1.88 -7.47
N SER A 103 11.73 -3.12 -7.42
CA SER A 103 10.66 -3.61 -8.26
C SER A 103 9.40 -2.94 -7.75
N ARG A 104 9.26 -1.68 -8.13
CA ARG A 104 8.07 -0.86 -8.01
C ARG A 104 7.07 -1.49 -8.97
N LYS A 105 6.53 -2.65 -8.60
CA LYS A 105 5.45 -3.31 -9.31
C LYS A 105 4.22 -2.42 -9.06
N ILE A 106 4.03 -1.46 -9.96
CA ILE A 106 2.84 -0.63 -10.02
C ILE A 106 1.71 -1.59 -10.43
N ALA A 107 0.94 -2.07 -9.46
CA ALA A 107 -0.33 -2.70 -9.76
C ALA A 107 -1.27 -1.58 -10.24
N ARG A 108 -1.59 -1.59 -11.52
CA ARG A 108 -2.58 -0.73 -12.17
C ARG A 108 -3.98 -1.35 -12.07
#